data_AF-A0A848WYJ9-F1
#
_entry.id   AF-A0A848WYJ9-F1
#
_cell.length_a   1.000
_cell.length_b   1.000
_cell.length_c   1.000
_cell.angle_alpha   90.00
_cell.angle_beta   90.00
_cell.angle_gamma   90.00
#
_symmetry.space_group_name_H-M   'P 1'
#
loop_
_entity.id
_entity.type
_entity.pdbx_description
1 polymer ?
#
loop_
_entity_poly.entity_id
_entity_poly.type
_entity_poly.pdbx_seq_one_letter_code
_entity_poly.pdbx_strand_id
1 'polypeptide(L)'
;MDPCHFHLANSAGLLGYQDQLAFTNLARSGLALYGISPLEDSDADLRPVMSLKTQVTLIRSLPAGSSISYGRTFVSARPIRAATLAAGYADGIPRHLSGNRMDVLIGGQRCPLLGRVTMDQIVVDVSHVEEVPIGDEAVLIGEQESEEITAVEWAEKAGTIPWEILTGLSNRVERIYLNT
;
A
#
# COMPACT_ATOMS: atom_id res chain seq x y z
N MET A 1 -42.93 14.13 -15.66
CA MET A 1 -42.44 12.79 -15.31
C MET A 1 -41.76 12.93 -13.97
N ASP A 2 -42.24 12.24 -12.94
CA ASP A 2 -41.50 12.16 -11.68
C ASP A 2 -40.13 11.54 -11.96
N PRO A 3 -39.03 12.07 -11.40
CA PRO A 3 -37.72 11.44 -11.55
C PRO A 3 -37.80 10.00 -11.04
N CYS A 4 -37.53 9.03 -11.91
CA CYS A 4 -37.60 7.61 -11.60
C CYS A 4 -36.48 7.15 -10.64
N HIS A 5 -35.48 8.01 -10.36
CA HIS A 5 -34.32 7.66 -9.56
C HIS A 5 -33.88 8.82 -8.65
N PHE A 6 -33.73 8.53 -7.36
CA PHE A 6 -33.25 9.43 -6.32
C PHE A 6 -32.09 8.76 -5.59
N HIS A 7 -30.91 9.40 -5.60
CA HIS A 7 -29.72 8.89 -4.93
C HIS A 7 -28.99 9.98 -4.15
N LEU A 8 -28.60 9.67 -2.92
CA LEU A 8 -27.79 10.56 -2.08
C LEU A 8 -26.53 9.87 -1.55
N ALA A 9 -26.65 8.59 -1.19
CA ALA A 9 -25.61 7.82 -0.54
C ALA A 9 -24.38 7.55 -1.42
N ASN A 10 -23.20 7.90 -0.91
CA ASN A 10 -21.93 7.30 -1.30
C ASN A 10 -21.61 6.11 -0.37
N SER A 11 -20.39 5.57 -0.40
CA SER A 11 -19.99 4.49 0.53
C SER A 11 -20.24 4.84 2.01
N ALA A 12 -19.91 6.05 2.46
CA ALA A 12 -20.10 6.46 3.86
C ALA A 12 -21.59 6.59 4.22
N GLY A 13 -22.38 7.21 3.35
CA GLY A 13 -23.84 7.28 3.51
C GLY A 13 -24.48 5.90 3.57
N LEU A 14 -24.03 4.99 2.69
CA LEU A 14 -24.54 3.63 2.62
C LEU A 14 -24.13 2.79 3.82
N LEU A 15 -23.03 3.07 4.52
CA LEU A 15 -22.59 2.27 5.67
C LEU A 15 -23.06 2.86 7.00
N GLY A 16 -23.07 4.19 7.15
CA GLY A 16 -23.35 4.86 8.43
C GLY A 16 -24.76 5.44 8.58
N TYR A 17 -25.53 5.55 7.50
CA TYR A 17 -26.78 6.32 7.50
C TYR A 17 -27.94 5.62 6.79
N GLN A 18 -27.91 4.28 6.65
CA GLN A 18 -28.92 3.52 5.91
C GLN A 18 -30.35 3.85 6.36
N ASP A 19 -30.59 3.95 7.66
CA ASP A 19 -31.91 4.23 8.24
C ASP A 19 -32.48 5.59 7.83
N GLN A 20 -31.62 6.54 7.43
CA GLN A 20 -32.01 7.89 7.01
C GLN A 20 -32.24 8.00 5.50
N LEU A 21 -32.00 6.93 4.74
CA LEU A 21 -31.98 6.94 3.28
C LEU A 21 -33.21 6.29 2.63
N ALA A 22 -34.27 6.03 3.40
CA ALA A 22 -35.49 5.36 2.93
C ALA A 22 -36.23 6.07 1.77
N PHE A 23 -35.96 7.36 1.54
CA PHE A 23 -36.52 8.14 0.43
C PHE A 23 -35.70 8.02 -0.87
N THR A 24 -34.56 7.31 -0.84
CA THR A 24 -33.69 7.07 -1.99
C THR A 24 -33.89 5.65 -2.53
N ASN A 25 -33.66 5.45 -3.82
CA ASN A 25 -33.79 4.14 -4.48
C ASN A 25 -32.50 3.70 -5.22
N LEU A 26 -31.42 4.47 -5.09
CA LEU A 26 -30.11 4.19 -5.66
C LEU A 26 -28.98 4.72 -4.74
N ALA A 27 -27.82 4.08 -4.79
CA ALA A 27 -26.59 4.51 -4.10
C ALA A 27 -25.40 4.52 -5.07
N ARG A 28 -24.38 5.32 -4.75
CA ARG A 28 -23.14 5.48 -5.53
C ARG A 28 -21.95 5.02 -4.70
N SER A 29 -21.86 3.71 -4.46
CA SER A 29 -20.74 3.11 -3.75
C SER A 29 -19.45 3.27 -4.56
N GLY A 30 -18.39 3.70 -3.89
CA GLY A 30 -17.05 3.84 -4.46
C GLY A 30 -16.06 3.02 -3.65
N LEU A 31 -15.53 3.62 -2.58
CA LEU A 31 -14.42 3.05 -1.80
C LEU A 31 -14.74 1.66 -1.22
N ALA A 32 -16.00 1.42 -0.84
CA ALA A 32 -16.44 0.13 -0.31
C ALA A 32 -16.42 -0.97 -1.38
N LEU A 33 -16.54 -0.65 -2.67
CA LEU A 33 -16.35 -1.63 -3.75
C LEU A 33 -14.90 -2.13 -3.83
N TYR A 34 -13.95 -1.37 -3.30
CA TYR A 34 -12.53 -1.74 -3.21
C TYR A 34 -12.18 -2.38 -1.87
N GLY A 35 -13.18 -2.69 -1.04
CA GLY A 35 -12.96 -3.34 0.24
C GLY A 35 -12.48 -2.42 1.36
N ILE A 36 -12.62 -1.10 1.21
CA ILE A 36 -12.17 -0.13 2.20
C ILE A 36 -13.36 0.65 2.75
N SER A 37 -13.49 0.65 4.08
CA SER A 37 -14.47 1.48 4.77
C SER A 37 -14.02 2.95 4.80
N PRO A 38 -14.89 3.92 4.47
CA PRO A 38 -14.65 5.34 4.70
C PRO A 38 -14.96 5.77 6.16
N LEU A 39 -15.44 4.84 7.00
CA LEU A 39 -15.76 5.06 8.41
C LEU A 39 -14.76 4.27 9.26
N GLU A 40 -14.24 4.90 10.32
CA GLU A 40 -13.25 4.29 11.23
C GLU A 40 -13.83 3.07 11.97
N ASP A 41 -15.07 3.18 12.46
CA ASP A 41 -15.77 2.13 13.21
C ASP A 41 -16.92 1.54 12.38
N SER A 42 -16.61 0.73 11.39
CA SER A 42 -17.62 0.04 10.58
C SER A 42 -17.60 -1.47 10.81
N ASP A 43 -18.76 -2.03 11.15
CA ASP A 43 -18.99 -3.48 11.20
C ASP A 43 -19.17 -4.12 9.82
N ALA A 44 -18.89 -3.39 8.74
CA ALA A 44 -19.04 -3.89 7.38
C ALA A 44 -17.94 -4.91 7.06
N ASP A 45 -18.34 -6.13 6.68
CA ASP A 45 -17.44 -7.17 6.14
C ASP A 45 -16.96 -6.78 4.74
N LEU A 46 -16.04 -5.81 4.69
CA LEU A 46 -15.37 -5.37 3.49
C LEU A 46 -14.00 -6.04 3.40
N ARG A 47 -13.66 -6.56 2.22
CA ARG A 47 -12.40 -7.25 1.97
C ARG A 47 -11.62 -6.53 0.90
N PRO A 48 -10.39 -6.05 1.17
CA PRO A 48 -9.54 -5.44 0.16
C PRO A 48 -9.43 -6.32 -1.09
N VAL A 49 -9.65 -5.73 -2.26
CA VAL A 49 -9.73 -6.49 -3.54
C VAL A 49 -8.46 -6.40 -4.38
N MET A 50 -7.41 -5.76 -3.88
CA MET A 50 -6.17 -5.57 -4.63
C MET A 50 -4.93 -5.78 -3.76
N SER A 51 -3.88 -6.28 -4.41
CA SER A 51 -2.53 -6.32 -3.86
C SER A 51 -1.57 -5.66 -4.85
N LEU A 52 -0.56 -5.00 -4.32
CA LEU A 52 0.56 -4.45 -5.08
C LEU A 52 1.82 -5.22 -4.69
N LYS A 53 2.47 -5.82 -5.69
CA LYS A 53 3.63 -6.67 -5.49
C LYS A 53 4.76 -6.25 -6.43
N THR A 54 5.99 -6.50 -6.01
CA THR A 54 7.21 -6.32 -6.80
C THR A 54 8.18 -7.47 -6.47
N GLN A 55 9.40 -7.41 -6.98
CA GLN A 55 10.41 -8.43 -6.77
C GLN A 55 11.72 -7.85 -6.26
N VAL A 56 12.45 -8.67 -5.51
CA VAL A 56 13.82 -8.38 -5.10
C VAL A 56 14.76 -8.46 -6.30
N THR A 57 15.44 -7.37 -6.61
CA THR A 57 16.35 -7.28 -7.77
C THR A 57 17.83 -7.37 -7.40
N LEU A 58 18.18 -7.00 -6.18
CA LEU A 58 19.55 -6.97 -5.69
C LEU A 58 19.58 -7.11 -4.17
N ILE A 59 20.56 -7.85 -3.67
CA ILE A 59 20.84 -7.96 -2.24
C ILE A 59 22.29 -7.61 -1.99
N ARG A 60 22.53 -6.79 -0.95
CA ARG A 60 23.87 -6.39 -0.52
C ARG A 60 24.00 -6.43 0.99
N SER A 61 25.07 -7.03 1.47
CA SER A 61 25.54 -6.85 2.84
C SER A 61 26.37 -5.57 2.93
N LEU A 62 26.02 -4.69 3.85
CA LEU A 62 26.62 -3.38 4.01
C LEU A 62 27.15 -3.21 5.45
N PRO A 63 28.36 -2.65 5.64
CA PRO A 63 28.88 -2.36 6.97
C PRO A 63 28.09 -1.24 7.66
N ALA A 64 28.30 -1.08 8.96
CA ALA A 64 27.84 0.09 9.70
C ALA A 64 28.41 1.39 9.09
N GLY A 65 27.65 2.48 9.15
CA GLY A 65 28.00 3.77 8.56
C GLY A 65 27.65 3.92 7.08
N SER A 66 27.06 2.89 6.46
CA SER A 66 26.64 2.94 5.05
C SER A 66 25.43 3.85 4.88
N SER A 67 25.52 4.83 3.97
CA SER A 67 24.36 5.67 3.60
C SER A 67 23.59 5.09 2.43
N ILE A 68 22.26 5.13 2.50
CA ILE A 68 21.37 4.56 1.48
C ILE A 68 20.46 5.63 0.89
N SER A 69 20.25 5.55 -0.43
CA SER A 69 19.38 6.43 -1.22
C SER A 69 19.80 7.91 -1.20
N TYR A 70 18.99 8.77 -1.82
CA TYR A 70 19.30 10.18 -2.04
C TYR A 70 19.33 11.01 -0.76
N GLY A 71 20.26 11.96 -0.71
CA GLY A 71 20.37 12.93 0.38
C GLY A 71 20.88 12.33 1.69
N ARG A 72 21.29 11.06 1.69
CA ARG A 72 21.85 10.36 2.86
C ARG A 72 20.94 10.46 4.10
N THR A 73 19.62 10.42 3.88
CA THR A 73 18.63 10.53 4.98
C THR A 73 18.60 9.29 5.86
N PHE A 74 19.15 8.17 5.38
CA PHE A 74 19.43 6.98 6.16
C PHE A 74 20.92 6.68 6.16
N VAL A 75 21.45 6.38 7.35
CA VAL A 75 22.80 5.87 7.59
C VAL A 75 22.69 4.71 8.57
N SER A 76 23.23 3.55 8.21
CA SER A 76 23.11 2.35 9.03
C SER A 76 23.94 2.49 10.33
N ALA A 77 23.33 2.22 11.48
CA ALA A 77 24.04 2.20 12.77
C ALA A 77 24.77 0.87 13.03
N ARG A 78 24.38 -0.19 12.32
CA ARG A 78 24.93 -1.55 12.40
C ARG A 78 25.17 -2.10 10.99
N PRO A 79 25.91 -3.22 10.84
CA PRO A 79 25.87 -3.98 9.61
C PRO A 79 24.42 -4.37 9.27
N ILE A 80 24.05 -4.24 8.00
CA ILE A 80 22.72 -4.54 7.49
C ILE A 80 22.79 -5.37 6.22
N ARG A 81 21.71 -6.08 5.91
CA ARG A 81 21.47 -6.68 4.61
C ARG A 81 20.33 -5.92 3.94
N ALA A 82 20.63 -5.25 2.82
CA ALA A 82 19.69 -4.40 2.12
C ALA A 82 19.23 -5.08 0.82
N ALA A 83 17.92 -5.06 0.58
CA ALA A 83 17.31 -5.52 -0.66
C ALA A 83 16.82 -4.33 -1.49
N THR A 84 17.07 -4.34 -2.80
CA THR A 84 16.54 -3.36 -3.76
C THR A 84 15.32 -3.95 -4.47
N LEU A 85 14.23 -3.20 -4.52
CA LEU A 85 12.97 -3.62 -5.14
C LEU A 85 12.69 -2.79 -6.40
N ALA A 86 12.11 -3.42 -7.43
CA ALA A 86 11.76 -2.77 -8.70
C ALA A 86 10.41 -2.05 -8.63
N ALA A 87 10.31 -1.04 -7.78
CA ALA A 87 9.17 -0.15 -7.74
C ALA A 87 9.56 1.20 -7.13
N GLY A 88 8.98 2.29 -7.63
CA GLY A 88 9.23 3.63 -7.11
C GLY A 88 8.04 4.57 -7.29
N TYR A 89 8.28 5.87 -7.14
CA TYR A 89 7.21 6.86 -7.23
C TYR A 89 6.61 7.00 -8.62
N ALA A 90 7.32 6.61 -9.69
CA ALA A 90 6.75 6.58 -11.04
C ALA A 90 5.75 5.43 -11.23
N ASP A 91 5.76 4.43 -10.33
CA ASP A 91 4.82 3.31 -10.31
C ASP A 91 3.63 3.59 -9.38
N GLY A 92 3.67 4.70 -8.62
CA GLY A 92 2.60 5.14 -7.73
C GLY A 92 2.90 5.03 -6.24
N ILE A 93 4.13 4.68 -5.85
CA ILE A 93 4.54 4.71 -4.43
C ILE A 93 4.67 6.17 -3.97
N PRO A 94 3.88 6.65 -2.99
CA PRO A 94 3.98 8.03 -2.55
C PRO A 94 5.38 8.35 -2.04
N ARG A 95 6.02 9.35 -2.63
CA ARG A 95 7.37 9.77 -2.21
C ARG A 95 7.40 10.21 -0.73
N HIS A 96 6.27 10.67 -0.21
CA HIS A 96 6.07 11.06 1.18
C HIS A 96 6.23 9.91 2.18
N LEU A 97 6.19 8.65 1.73
CA LEU A 97 6.53 7.50 2.57
C LEU A 97 8.01 7.46 3.00
N SER A 98 8.88 8.24 2.32
CA SER A 98 10.30 8.36 2.65
C SER A 98 10.49 8.88 4.08
N GLY A 99 11.01 8.05 4.97
CA GLY A 99 11.25 8.40 6.38
C GLY A 99 10.02 8.24 7.29
N ASN A 100 8.87 7.83 6.75
CA ASN A 100 7.62 7.65 7.52
C ASN A 100 7.33 6.18 7.85
N ARG A 101 8.38 5.42 8.17
CA ARG A 101 8.28 4.00 8.59
C ARG A 101 7.43 3.14 7.64
N MET A 102 7.56 3.37 6.34
CA MET A 102 7.00 2.46 5.35
C MET A 102 7.69 1.11 5.45
N ASP A 103 6.91 0.04 5.41
CA ASP A 103 7.38 -1.33 5.37
C ASP A 103 6.92 -1.99 4.05
N VAL A 104 7.55 -3.11 3.74
CA VAL A 104 7.11 -4.08 2.72
C VAL A 104 7.12 -5.47 3.36
N LEU A 105 6.38 -6.43 2.84
CA LEU A 105 6.46 -7.82 3.30
C LEU A 105 7.38 -8.63 2.38
N ILE A 106 8.37 -9.30 2.98
CA ILE A 106 9.24 -10.28 2.31
C ILE A 106 9.40 -11.47 3.25
N GLY A 107 9.08 -12.68 2.78
CA GLY A 107 9.12 -13.90 3.61
C GLY A 107 8.23 -13.79 4.86
N GLY A 108 7.05 -13.19 4.71
CA GLY A 108 6.06 -13.01 5.80
C GLY A 108 6.46 -11.97 6.84
N GLN A 109 7.51 -11.17 6.60
CA GLN A 109 8.07 -10.24 7.59
C GLN A 109 8.14 -8.80 7.08
N ARG A 110 7.83 -7.85 7.97
CA ARG A 110 7.89 -6.41 7.69
C ARG A 110 9.33 -5.91 7.59
N CYS A 111 9.71 -5.53 6.37
CA CYS A 111 11.01 -5.00 6.01
C CYS A 111 10.94 -3.47 5.81
N PRO A 112 11.57 -2.66 6.69
CA PRO A 112 11.42 -1.21 6.64
C PRO A 112 12.19 -0.58 5.48
N LEU A 113 11.62 0.49 4.89
CA LEU A 113 12.24 1.32 3.87
C LEU A 113 13.51 2.00 4.40
N LEU A 114 14.58 1.90 3.61
CA LEU A 114 15.87 2.52 3.85
C LEU A 114 16.06 3.75 2.96
N GLY A 115 16.00 4.93 3.58
CA GLY A 115 16.23 6.20 2.89
C GLY A 115 14.97 6.69 2.16
N ARG A 116 15.11 7.08 0.89
CA ARG A 116 14.04 7.69 0.09
C ARG A 116 13.51 6.75 -0.97
N VAL A 117 12.21 6.87 -1.23
CA VAL A 117 11.57 6.36 -2.45
C VAL A 117 12.17 7.07 -3.66
N THR A 118 12.69 6.31 -4.63
CA THR A 118 13.23 6.84 -5.89
C THR A 118 12.23 6.63 -7.04
N MET A 119 12.60 7.01 -8.27
CA MET A 119 11.67 6.98 -9.40
C MET A 119 11.18 5.55 -9.68
N ASP A 120 12.11 4.59 -9.70
CA ASP A 120 11.87 3.24 -10.18
C ASP A 120 12.25 2.16 -9.16
N GLN A 121 12.90 2.55 -8.05
CA GLN A 121 13.44 1.61 -7.07
C GLN A 121 13.28 2.11 -5.63
N ILE A 122 13.13 1.16 -4.72
CA ILE A 122 13.24 1.37 -3.28
C ILE A 122 14.23 0.37 -2.68
N VAL A 123 14.74 0.69 -1.49
CA VAL A 123 15.67 -0.18 -0.76
C VAL A 123 15.09 -0.45 0.62
N VAL A 124 15.12 -1.70 1.08
CA VAL A 124 14.54 -2.14 2.36
C VAL A 124 15.53 -2.95 3.19
N ASP A 125 15.38 -2.95 4.52
CA ASP A 125 16.21 -3.75 5.44
C ASP A 125 15.66 -5.17 5.54
N VAL A 126 16.45 -6.15 5.09
CA VAL A 126 16.16 -7.59 5.17
C VAL A 126 17.16 -8.32 6.07
N SER A 127 17.76 -7.61 7.03
CA SER A 127 18.74 -8.17 7.96
C SER A 127 18.19 -9.27 8.85
N HIS A 128 16.88 -9.24 9.14
CA HIS A 128 16.21 -10.13 10.09
C HIS A 128 15.48 -11.30 9.41
N VAL A 129 15.21 -11.19 8.11
CA VAL A 129 14.66 -12.28 7.30
C VAL A 129 15.76 -13.32 7.11
N GLU A 130 15.48 -14.62 7.20
CA GLU A 130 16.53 -15.65 7.10
C GLU A 130 17.08 -15.75 5.68
N GLU A 131 16.19 -16.08 4.73
CA GLU A 131 16.47 -16.19 3.31
C GLU A 131 15.66 -15.18 2.50
N VAL A 132 16.34 -14.49 1.60
CA VAL A 132 15.73 -13.64 0.58
C VAL A 132 16.56 -13.86 -0.67
N PRO A 133 16.11 -14.66 -1.66
CA PRO A 133 16.76 -14.75 -2.95
C PRO A 133 16.46 -13.54 -3.84
N ILE A 134 17.26 -13.36 -4.89
CA ILE A 134 16.90 -12.44 -5.98
C ILE A 134 15.73 -13.07 -6.75
N GLY A 135 14.73 -12.28 -7.10
CA GLY A 135 13.50 -12.71 -7.75
C GLY A 135 12.34 -12.97 -6.78
N ASP A 136 12.59 -12.97 -5.47
CA ASP A 136 11.54 -13.21 -4.48
C ASP A 136 10.47 -12.12 -4.46
N GLU A 137 9.25 -12.54 -4.13
CA GLU A 137 8.09 -11.66 -4.03
C GLU A 137 8.21 -10.71 -2.83
N ALA A 138 8.02 -9.41 -3.10
CA ALA A 138 7.84 -8.39 -2.08
C ALA A 138 6.44 -7.78 -2.20
N VAL A 139 5.65 -7.87 -1.13
CA VAL A 139 4.29 -7.30 -1.07
C VAL A 139 4.37 -5.87 -0.54
N LEU A 140 3.92 -4.92 -1.35
CA LEU A 140 3.87 -3.49 -1.00
C LEU A 140 2.52 -3.13 -0.36
N ILE A 141 1.43 -3.68 -0.88
CA ILE A 141 0.07 -3.62 -0.33
C ILE A 141 -0.56 -5.01 -0.50
N GLY A 142 -1.22 -5.54 0.52
CA GLY A 142 -1.83 -6.86 0.56
C GLY A 142 -1.26 -7.73 1.67
N GLU A 143 -1.54 -9.02 1.58
CA GLU A 143 -1.16 -10.02 2.59
C GLU A 143 0.05 -10.85 2.14
N GLN A 144 0.88 -11.24 3.10
CA GLN A 144 1.89 -12.29 2.94
C GLN A 144 1.99 -13.07 4.26
N GLU A 145 1.67 -14.36 4.21
CA GLU A 145 1.57 -15.22 5.40
C GLU A 145 0.60 -14.65 6.44
N SER A 146 1.07 -14.32 7.65
CA SER A 146 0.24 -13.76 8.73
C SER A 146 0.30 -12.24 8.83
N GLU A 147 1.01 -11.56 7.92
CA GLU A 147 1.16 -10.11 7.91
C GLU A 147 0.39 -9.49 6.75
N GLU A 148 -0.08 -8.26 6.96
CA GLU A 148 -0.83 -7.48 5.96
C GLU A 148 -0.31 -6.04 5.97
N ILE A 149 -0.21 -5.42 4.78
CA ILE A 149 -0.02 -3.98 4.63
C ILE A 149 -1.19 -3.42 3.82
N THR A 150 -1.97 -2.51 4.40
CA THR A 150 -3.16 -1.96 3.75
C THR A 150 -2.90 -0.65 3.02
N ALA A 151 -3.76 -0.31 2.05
CA ALA A 151 -3.76 1.03 1.44
C ALA A 151 -4.09 2.14 2.47
N VAL A 152 -4.83 1.81 3.53
CA VAL A 152 -5.12 2.73 4.65
C VAL A 152 -3.84 3.03 5.44
N GLU A 153 -3.06 2.01 5.77
CA GLU A 153 -1.76 2.16 6.44
C GLU A 153 -0.82 3.07 5.62
N TRP A 154 -0.76 2.88 4.30
CA TRP A 154 0.02 3.75 3.41
C TRP A 154 -0.52 5.18 3.39
N ALA A 155 -1.83 5.35 3.33
CA ALA A 155 -2.46 6.67 3.32
C ALA A 155 -2.11 7.45 4.60
N GLU A 156 -2.23 6.82 5.77
CA GLU A 156 -1.86 7.40 7.05
C GLU A 156 -0.37 7.80 7.10
N LYS A 157 0.53 6.88 6.73
CA LYS A 157 1.98 7.14 6.70
C LYS A 157 2.37 8.22 5.68
N ALA A 158 1.62 8.35 4.59
CA ALA A 158 1.85 9.38 3.57
C ALA A 158 1.15 10.71 3.88
N GLY A 159 0.25 10.76 4.87
CA GLY A 159 -0.53 11.94 5.21
C GLY A 159 -1.64 12.26 4.20
N THR A 160 -2.28 11.22 3.66
CA THR A 160 -3.37 11.32 2.67
C THR A 160 -4.51 10.33 2.98
N ILE A 161 -5.40 10.08 2.01
CA ILE A 161 -6.54 9.19 2.05
C ILE A 161 -6.34 7.97 1.13
N PRO A 162 -7.02 6.84 1.39
CA PRO A 162 -6.87 5.62 0.60
C PRO A 162 -7.11 5.82 -0.90
N TRP A 163 -8.01 6.72 -1.30
CA TRP A 163 -8.26 7.03 -2.70
C TRP A 163 -7.01 7.48 -3.45
N GLU A 164 -6.17 8.32 -2.85
CA GLU A 164 -4.94 8.78 -3.49
C GLU A 164 -3.95 7.62 -3.68
N ILE A 165 -3.91 6.67 -2.74
CA ILE A 165 -3.09 5.46 -2.86
C ILE A 165 -3.58 4.58 -4.01
N LEU A 166 -4.87 4.24 -4.01
CA LEU A 166 -5.46 3.33 -5.01
C LEU A 166 -5.40 3.90 -6.43
N THR A 167 -5.68 5.20 -6.57
CA THR A 167 -5.70 5.88 -7.88
C THR A 167 -4.34 6.39 -8.34
N GLY A 168 -3.36 6.46 -7.43
CA GLY A 168 -1.99 6.88 -7.72
C GLY A 168 -1.16 5.84 -8.48
N LEU A 169 -1.63 4.58 -8.57
CA LEU A 169 -0.93 3.54 -9.32
C LEU A 169 -0.88 3.88 -10.81
N SER A 170 0.32 4.05 -11.35
CA SER A 170 0.51 4.52 -12.72
C SER A 170 0.28 3.41 -13.74
N ASN A 171 0.15 3.77 -15.02
CA ASN A 171 -0.01 2.81 -16.12
C ASN A 171 1.22 1.90 -16.35
N ARG A 172 2.35 2.13 -15.65
CA ARG A 172 3.53 1.25 -15.70
C ARG A 172 3.32 -0.06 -14.93
N VAL A 173 2.43 -0.05 -13.94
CA VAL A 173 2.12 -1.23 -13.14
C VAL A 173 1.19 -2.14 -13.94
N GLU A 174 1.58 -3.39 -14.15
CA GLU A 174 0.70 -4.39 -14.77
C GLU A 174 -0.46 -4.74 -13.83
N ARG A 175 -1.69 -4.82 -14.39
CA ARG A 175 -2.87 -5.26 -13.65
C ARG A 175 -3.21 -6.68 -14.05
N ILE A 176 -3.15 -7.59 -13.09
CA ILE A 176 -3.55 -8.99 -13.25
C ILE A 176 -4.87 -9.18 -12.53
N TYR A 177 -5.91 -9.55 -13.27
CA TYR A 177 -7.25 -9.80 -12.73
C TYR A 177 -7.39 -11.27 -12.38
N LEU A 178 -7.68 -11.54 -11.11
CA LEU A 178 -7.93 -12.88 -10.61
C LEU A 178 -9.43 -13.17 -10.72
N ASN A 179 -9.79 -14.26 -11.41
CA ASN A 179 -11.14 -14.80 -11.37
C ASN A 179 -11.23 -15.68 -10.12
N THR A 180 -11.48 -15.06 -8.97
CA THR A 180 -11.84 -15.77 -7.73
C THR A 180 -13.33 -16.07 -7.67
#